data_AF-A0A947RGR5-F1
#
_entry.id   AF-A0A947RGR5-F1
#
_cell.length_a   1.000
_cell.length_b   1.000
_cell.length_c   1.000
_cell.angle_alpha   90.00
_cell.angle_beta   90.00
_cell.angle_gamma   90.00
#
_symmetry.space_group_name_H-M   'P 1'
#
loop_
_entity.id
_entity.type
_entity.pdbx_description
1 polymer ?
#
loop_
_entity_poly.entity_id
_entity_poly.type
_entity_poly.pdbx_seq_one_letter_code
_entity_poly.pdbx_strand_id
1 'polypeptide(L)' 'MDIKEIAKIIPHRYPFLLIDRIIELEEGKRAVAIKNVTMNEPFFQGH' A
#
# COMPACT_ATOMS: atom_id res chain seq x y z
N MET A 1 8.50 -1.81 7.04
CA MET A 1 7.16 -1.77 7.68
C MET A 1 6.17 -2.53 6.81
N ASP A 2 5.46 -3.51 7.37
CA ASP A 2 4.57 -4.41 6.62
C ASP A 2 3.09 -3.97 6.69
N ILE A 3 2.25 -4.55 5.82
CA ILE A 3 0.83 -4.18 5.63
C ILE A 3 0.00 -4.06 6.92
N LYS A 4 0.25 -4.91 7.93
CA LYS A 4 -0.49 -4.86 9.22
C LYS A 4 -0.21 -3.58 10.00
N GLU A 5 1.02 -3.11 9.95
CA GLU A 5 1.41 -1.84 10.58
C GLU A 5 0.82 -0.68 9.80
N ILE A 6 0.87 -0.74 8.46
CA ILE A 6 0.36 0.31 7.57
C ILE A 6 -1.13 0.50 7.82
N ALA A 7 -1.90 -0.59 7.89
CA ALA A 7 -3.33 -0.57 8.17
C ALA A 7 -3.67 0.02 9.55
N LYS A 8 -2.76 0.00 10.53
CA LYS A 8 -2.98 0.67 11.83
C LYS A 8 -2.76 2.18 11.75
N ILE A 9 -1.83 2.63 10.91
CA ILE A 9 -1.47 4.05 10.77
C ILE A 9 -2.47 4.79 9.88
N ILE A 10 -2.88 4.18 8.76
CA ILE A 10 -3.78 4.82 7.80
C ILE A 10 -5.17 4.17 7.79
N PRO A 11 -6.25 4.93 7.53
CA PRO A 11 -7.62 4.42 7.55
C PRO A 11 -7.98 3.58 6.32
N HIS A 12 -7.19 3.64 5.24
CA HIS A 12 -7.47 2.93 3.99
C HIS A 12 -7.54 1.40 4.19
N ARG A 13 -8.52 0.76 3.56
CA ARG A 13 -8.75 -0.68 3.55
C ARG A 13 -9.03 -1.17 2.14
N TYR A 14 -9.09 -2.47 1.93
CA TYR A 14 -9.51 -3.04 0.65
C TYR A 14 -10.84 -2.41 0.19
N PRO A 15 -10.96 -2.00 -1.09
CA PRO A 15 -10.00 -2.16 -2.20
C PRO A 15 -9.04 -0.97 -2.42
N PHE A 16 -8.95 -0.02 -1.48
CA PHE A 16 -8.19 1.23 -1.62
C PHE A 16 -6.88 1.30 -0.80
N LEU A 17 -6.53 0.25 -0.04
CA LEU A 17 -5.20 0.13 0.54
C LEU A 17 -4.24 -0.43 -0.52
N LEU A 18 -3.47 0.45 -1.16
CA LEU A 18 -2.63 0.13 -2.32
C LEU A 18 -1.13 0.10 -2.00
N ILE A 19 -0.75 -0.09 -0.72
CA ILE A 19 0.64 -0.17 -0.28
C ILE A 19 0.85 -1.48 0.47
N ASP A 20 1.77 -2.32 -0.02
CA ASP A 20 2.05 -3.62 0.60
C ASP A 20 3.14 -3.52 1.67
N ARG A 21 4.19 -2.73 1.41
CA ARG A 21 5.35 -2.61 2.27
C ARG A 21 6.05 -1.26 2.10
N ILE A 22 6.57 -0.71 3.20
CA ILE A 22 7.52 0.41 3.19
C ILE A 22 8.93 -0.15 3.37
N ILE A 23 9.84 0.22 2.46
CA ILE A 23 11.25 -0.20 2.46
C ILE A 23 12.20 0.89 2.98
N GLU A 24 11.84 2.17 2.82
CA GLU A 24 12.59 3.31 3.39
C GLU A 24 11.60 4.34 3.94
N LEU A 25 11.92 4.93 5.09
CA LEU A 25 11.14 6.01 5.70
C LEU A 25 12.08 7.05 6.31
N GLU A 26 12.00 8.28 5.81
CA GLU A 26 12.60 9.47 6.40
C GLU A 26 11.46 10.38 6.87
N GLU A 27 11.23 10.41 8.19
CA GLU A 27 10.09 11.10 8.79
C GLU A 27 10.01 12.57 8.38
N GLY A 28 8.82 13.01 7.98
CA GLY A 28 8.56 14.38 7.53
C GLY A 28 9.19 14.76 6.18
N LYS A 29 9.86 13.83 5.49
CA LYS A 29 10.59 14.12 4.24
C LYS A 29 10.28 13.16 3.10
N ARG A 30 10.46 11.84 3.29
CA ARG A 30 10.36 10.84 2.21
C ARG A 30 9.91 9.48 2.72
N ALA A 31 9.16 8.76 1.90
CA ALA A 31 8.95 7.32 2.06
C ALA A 31 9.11 6.61 0.72
N VAL A 32 9.67 5.40 0.75
CA VAL A 32 9.75 4.50 -0.40
C VAL A 32 9.00 3.23 -0.07
N ALA A 33 8.03 2.89 -0.91
CA ALA A 33 7.13 1.77 -0.68
C ALA A 33 6.95 0.94 -1.96
N ILE A 34 6.49 -0.28 -1.77
CA ILE A 34 6.20 -1.26 -2.83
C ILE A 34 4.69 -1.47 -2.88
N LYS A 35 4.16 -1.39 -4.11
CA LYS A 35 2.85 -1.93 -4.50
C LYS A 35 3.09 -3.05 -5.50
N ASN A 36 2.69 -4.26 -5.15
CA ASN A 36 2.63 -5.38 -6.08
C ASN A 36 1.37 -5.23 -6.93
N VAL A 37 1.53 -5.40 -8.23
CA VAL A 37 0.41 -5.36 -9.19
C VAL A 37 0.11 -6.77 -9.63
N THR A 38 -1.17 -7.17 -9.56
CA THR A 38 -1.61 -8.50 -9.96
C THR A 38 -2.94 -8.45 -10.68
N MET A 39 -3.12 -9.31 -11.68
CA MET A 39 -4.36 -9.45 -12.46
C MET A 39 -5.60 -9.72 -11.57
N ASN A 40 -5.40 -10.18 -10.34
CA ASN A 40 -6.45 -10.44 -9.35
C ASN A 40 -6.93 -9.19 -8.58
N GLU A 41 -6.46 -7.98 -8.92
CA GLU A 41 -6.97 -6.73 -8.33
C GLU A 41 -8.31 -6.33 -8.97
N PRO A 42 -9.29 -5.82 -8.19
CA PRO A 42 -10.67 -5.63 -8.64
C PRO A 42 -10.84 -4.61 -9.78
N PHE A 43 -9.92 -3.64 -9.90
CA PHE A 43 -10.01 -2.63 -10.96
C PHE A 43 -9.67 -3.17 -12.35
N PHE A 44 -8.96 -4.30 -12.47
CA PHE A 44 -8.66 -4.92 -13.78
C PHE A 44 -9.89 -5.50 -14.49
N GLN A 45 -11.04 -5.63 -13.81
CA GLN A 45 -12.28 -6.04 -14.47
C GLN A 45 -12.86 -4.95 -15.39
N GLY A 46 -12.43 -3.69 -15.26
CA GLY A 46 -13.00 -2.54 -15.99
C GLY A 46 -11.98 -1.54 -16.55
N HIS A 47 -10.69 -1.80 -16.44
CA HIS A 47 -9.58 -1.01 -16.97
C HIS A 47 -8.47 -1.95 -17.45
#